data_AF-A0A352N3G3-F1
#
_entry.id   AF-A0A352N3G3-F1
#
_cell.length_a   1.000
_cell.length_b   1.000
_cell.length_c   1.000
_cell.angle_alpha   90.00
_cell.angle_beta   90.00
_cell.angle_gamma   90.00
#
_symmetry.space_group_name_H-M   'P 1'
#
loop_
_entity.id
_entity.type
_entity.pdbx_description
1 polymer ?
#
loop_
_entity_poly.entity_id
_entity_poly.type
_entity_poly.pdbx_seq_one_letter_code
_entity_poly.pdbx_strand_id
1 'polypeptide(L)'
;MKGYFDMKKIIMTGIFTMFAVACWAQDPNPGKPQDQNAPGGSSMRHTRMFGMSFNEELFPPESVMQNQQALGLTDEQKKSILEVMKTFSAQFTELQWKQSAEQEIMSELLKQEQVDETKSLAQLDKLMAIENEIKRLNLGNLIKIRNLLTAEQKTKMKSLRQSMMMKMMEGARERRGGANPPPPPKPQDE
;
A
#
# COMPACT_ATOMS: atom_id res chain seq x y z
N MET A 1 -40.48 -35.62 -5.50
CA MET A 1 -39.25 -36.45 -5.65
C MET A 1 -38.87 -36.36 -7.11
N LYS A 2 -37.69 -36.01 -7.61
CA LYS A 2 -36.30 -35.72 -7.22
C LYS A 2 -35.82 -34.77 -8.35
N GLY A 3 -34.80 -33.94 -8.25
CA GLY A 3 -33.70 -33.84 -7.33
C GLY A 3 -32.77 -32.77 -7.88
N TYR A 4 -32.06 -32.13 -6.95
CA TYR A 4 -31.08 -31.08 -7.12
C TYR A 4 -30.05 -31.42 -8.21
N PHE A 5 -29.78 -30.48 -9.12
CA PHE A 5 -28.59 -30.55 -9.96
C PHE A 5 -27.38 -30.00 -9.19
N ASP A 6 -26.31 -30.78 -9.26
CA ASP A 6 -25.12 -30.80 -8.41
C ASP A 6 -24.36 -29.47 -8.31
N MET A 7 -24.28 -28.96 -7.09
CA MET A 7 -23.43 -27.85 -6.68
C MET A 7 -22.14 -28.40 -6.08
N LYS A 8 -21.18 -28.80 -6.93
CA LYS A 8 -19.75 -28.99 -6.60
C LYS A 8 -18.96 -29.27 -7.87
N LYS A 9 -18.35 -28.20 -8.42
CA LYS A 9 -17.06 -28.14 -9.17
C LYS A 9 -17.09 -27.06 -10.27
N ILE A 10 -16.91 -25.79 -9.91
CA ILE A 10 -16.05 -24.89 -10.70
C ILE A 10 -15.19 -24.10 -9.72
N ILE A 11 -13.92 -24.52 -9.70
CA ILE A 11 -12.79 -23.92 -9.01
C ILE A 11 -12.35 -22.70 -9.83
N MET A 12 -11.93 -21.65 -9.11
CA MET A 12 -11.07 -20.54 -9.54
C MET A 12 -11.35 -19.86 -10.89
N THR A 13 -11.81 -18.61 -10.81
CA THR A 13 -11.13 -17.50 -11.49
C THR A 13 -11.38 -16.22 -10.72
N GLY A 14 -10.32 -15.49 -10.37
CA GLY A 14 -10.41 -14.19 -9.73
C GLY A 14 -11.07 -13.16 -10.65
N ILE A 15 -11.89 -12.29 -10.07
CA ILE A 15 -12.41 -11.12 -10.78
C ILE A 15 -12.26 -9.91 -9.86
N PHE A 16 -11.20 -9.20 -10.15
CA PHE A 16 -11.04 -7.76 -10.00
C PHE A 16 -12.16 -7.08 -10.81
N THR A 17 -13.15 -6.46 -10.18
CA THR A 17 -14.10 -5.58 -10.89
C THR A 17 -14.30 -4.28 -10.14
N MET A 18 -13.54 -3.27 -10.61
CA MET A 18 -14.11 -1.94 -10.84
C MET A 18 -15.41 -2.09 -11.65
N PHE A 19 -16.44 -1.34 -11.29
CA PHE A 19 -17.50 -1.00 -12.23
C PHE A 19 -17.71 0.52 -12.21
N ALA A 20 -17.18 1.17 -13.24
CA ALA A 20 -17.81 2.31 -13.88
C ALA A 20 -18.11 1.86 -15.31
N VAL A 21 -19.39 1.76 -15.67
CA VAL A 21 -19.83 1.44 -17.04
C VAL A 21 -20.27 2.74 -17.70
N ALA A 22 -19.52 3.13 -18.72
CA ALA A 22 -20.05 3.82 -19.89
C ALA A 22 -19.45 3.13 -21.12
N CYS A 23 -20.26 2.34 -21.81
CA CYS A 23 -19.92 1.75 -23.12
C CYS A 23 -19.55 2.85 -24.12
N TRP A 24 -18.59 2.61 -25.01
CA TRP A 24 -18.74 2.66 -26.48
C TRP A 24 -17.45 2.09 -27.14
N ALA A 25 -17.66 1.13 -28.04
CA ALA A 25 -16.85 0.75 -29.21
C ALA A 25 -15.37 0.30 -29.04
N GLN A 26 -15.12 -0.97 -29.39
CA GLN A 26 -13.82 -1.49 -29.77
C GLN A 26 -13.31 -0.81 -31.05
N ASP A 27 -12.12 -0.24 -30.97
CA ASP A 27 -11.21 -0.05 -32.10
C ASP A 27 -9.96 -0.89 -31.80
N PRO A 28 -9.58 -1.87 -32.63
CA PRO A 28 -8.46 -2.77 -32.34
C PRO A 28 -7.17 -2.09 -32.80
N ASN A 29 -6.59 -1.22 -31.96
CA ASN A 29 -5.27 -0.66 -32.23
C ASN A 29 -4.21 -1.24 -31.26
N PRO A 30 -3.35 -2.17 -31.71
CA PRO A 30 -2.23 -2.65 -30.92
C PRO A 30 -1.04 -1.69 -31.13
N GLY A 31 -0.73 -0.85 -30.15
CA GLY A 31 0.55 -0.12 -30.19
C GLY A 31 0.63 1.27 -29.56
N LYS A 32 0.07 1.49 -28.36
CA LYS A 32 0.49 2.64 -27.55
C LYS A 32 0.90 2.16 -26.15
N PRO A 33 2.16 2.34 -25.72
CA PRO A 33 2.52 2.21 -24.32
C PRO A 33 1.66 3.23 -23.55
N GLN A 34 0.80 2.74 -22.67
CA GLN A 34 0.03 3.60 -21.80
C GLN A 34 1.00 4.40 -20.95
N ASP A 35 0.96 5.71 -21.15
CA ASP A 35 1.88 6.71 -20.62
C ASP A 35 2.00 6.59 -19.09
N GLN A 36 3.12 6.02 -18.63
CA GLN A 36 3.48 5.89 -17.22
C GLN A 36 4.12 7.17 -16.65
N ASN A 37 3.94 8.33 -17.30
CA ASN A 37 4.40 9.61 -16.77
C ASN A 37 3.26 10.45 -16.20
N ALA A 38 2.74 10.03 -15.05
CA ALA A 38 2.19 10.98 -14.08
C ALA A 38 3.35 11.50 -13.22
N PRO A 39 3.62 12.82 -13.17
CA PRO A 39 4.64 13.39 -12.29
C PRO A 39 4.10 13.40 -10.86
N GLY A 40 4.27 12.27 -10.18
CA GLY A 40 3.70 12.03 -8.86
C GLY A 40 4.27 10.78 -8.19
N GLY A 41 5.58 10.57 -8.32
CA GLY A 41 6.37 9.77 -7.40
C GLY A 41 5.93 8.33 -7.15
N SER A 42 6.62 7.39 -7.79
CA SER A 42 7.17 6.22 -7.10
C SER A 42 8.11 6.69 -5.98
N SER A 43 7.58 7.44 -5.02
CA SER A 43 8.23 7.73 -3.77
C SER A 43 8.26 6.41 -3.04
N MET A 44 9.48 5.91 -2.86
CA MET A 44 9.91 5.05 -1.76
C MET A 44 8.75 4.70 -0.83
N ARG A 45 8.36 3.42 -0.78
CA ARG A 45 7.37 2.85 0.16
C ARG A 45 7.81 3.14 1.60
N HIS A 46 7.68 4.39 1.99
CA HIS A 46 7.89 4.89 3.31
C HIS A 46 6.60 4.60 4.06
N THR A 47 6.77 4.20 5.30
CA THR A 47 5.70 4.05 6.30
C THR A 47 5.13 5.43 6.64
N ARG A 48 4.65 6.18 5.63
CA ARG A 48 3.81 7.35 5.82
C ARG A 48 2.41 6.83 6.08
N MET A 49 2.18 6.40 7.30
CA MET A 49 0.86 5.98 7.77
C MET A 49 0.06 7.25 8.05
N PHE A 50 -0.85 7.63 7.15
CA PHE A 50 -1.82 8.71 7.38
C PHE A 50 -1.20 10.03 7.89
N GLY A 51 -0.12 10.49 7.25
CA GLY A 51 0.59 11.70 7.64
C GLY A 51 1.58 11.54 8.80
N MET A 52 1.60 10.40 9.49
CA MET A 52 2.61 10.07 10.50
C MET A 52 3.83 9.43 9.86
N SER A 53 5.02 9.93 10.20
CA SER A 53 6.31 9.38 9.75
C SER A 53 7.05 8.78 10.94
N PHE A 54 7.07 7.45 11.01
CA PHE A 54 7.86 6.69 12.00
C PHE A 54 9.11 6.05 11.38
N ASN A 55 9.47 6.51 10.17
CA ASN A 55 10.37 5.83 9.23
C ASN A 55 11.76 5.53 9.80
N GLU A 56 12.20 6.24 10.83
CA GLU A 56 13.53 6.06 11.41
C GLU A 56 13.60 4.89 12.38
N GLU A 57 12.53 4.67 13.15
CA GLU A 57 12.53 3.67 14.23
C GLU A 57 11.83 2.37 13.88
N LEU A 58 10.86 2.36 12.98
CA LEU A 58 10.13 1.14 12.65
C LEU A 58 10.69 0.47 11.40
N PHE A 59 10.60 -0.86 11.35
CA PHE A 59 11.13 -1.69 10.27
C PHE A 59 10.00 -2.56 9.71
N PRO A 60 9.58 -2.35 8.44
CA PRO A 60 8.60 -3.22 7.80
C PRO A 60 9.09 -4.68 7.77
N PRO A 61 8.20 -5.67 8.00
CA PRO A 61 8.60 -7.06 8.08
C PRO A 61 9.26 -7.56 6.78
N GLU A 62 8.81 -7.12 5.61
CA GLU A 62 9.41 -7.46 4.32
C GLU A 62 10.85 -6.98 4.23
N SER A 63 11.14 -5.77 4.75
CA SER A 63 12.49 -5.21 4.75
C SER A 63 13.42 -5.98 5.69
N VAL A 64 12.91 -6.40 6.85
CA VAL A 64 13.67 -7.25 7.80
C VAL A 64 13.96 -8.61 7.16
N MET A 65 12.96 -9.24 6.55
CA MET A 65 13.12 -10.56 5.91
C MET A 65 14.00 -10.52 4.66
N GLN A 66 13.94 -9.46 3.86
CA GLN A 66 14.85 -9.25 2.72
C GLN A 66 16.31 -9.14 3.16
N ASN A 67 16.56 -8.58 4.35
CA ASN A 67 17.91 -8.42 4.91
C ASN A 67 18.27 -9.52 5.91
N GLN A 68 17.51 -10.62 5.99
CA GLN A 68 17.65 -11.64 7.04
C GLN A 68 19.08 -12.21 7.18
N GLN A 69 19.77 -12.41 6.06
CA GLN A 69 21.16 -12.91 6.04
C GLN A 69 22.12 -11.86 6.57
N ALA A 70 21.99 -10.62 6.08
CA ALA A 70 22.80 -9.50 6.55
C ALA A 70 22.57 -9.24 8.04
N LEU A 71 21.35 -9.39 8.54
CA LEU A 71 21.02 -9.21 9.96
C LEU A 71 21.43 -10.39 10.85
N GLY A 72 21.84 -11.52 10.26
CA GLY A 72 22.13 -12.74 11.03
C GLY A 72 20.93 -13.18 11.86
N LEU A 73 19.71 -13.13 11.30
CA LEU A 73 18.52 -13.53 12.03
C LEU A 73 18.61 -15.01 12.42
N THR A 74 18.30 -15.31 13.68
CA THR A 74 18.16 -16.71 14.13
C THR A 74 16.92 -17.33 13.52
N ASP A 75 16.87 -18.66 13.47
CA ASP A 75 15.68 -19.36 12.93
C ASP A 75 14.43 -19.13 13.79
N GLU A 76 14.61 -18.95 15.10
CA GLU A 76 13.56 -18.55 16.01
C GLU A 76 13.04 -17.14 15.67
N GLN A 77 13.92 -16.16 15.47
CA GLN A 77 13.53 -14.81 15.05
C GLN A 77 12.75 -14.82 13.73
N LYS A 78 13.22 -15.57 12.73
CA LYS A 78 12.53 -15.72 11.44
C LYS A 78 11.14 -16.30 11.62
N LYS A 79 11.01 -17.37 12.41
CA LYS A 79 9.72 -18.01 12.69
C LYS A 79 8.74 -17.05 13.37
N SER A 80 9.20 -16.32 14.40
CA SER A 80 8.37 -15.33 15.10
C SER A 80 7.96 -14.17 14.19
N ILE A 81 8.85 -13.69 13.32
CA ILE A 81 8.51 -12.65 12.33
C ILE A 81 7.42 -13.14 11.37
N LEU A 82 7.55 -14.37 10.85
CA LEU A 82 6.56 -14.97 9.95
C LEU A 82 5.19 -15.15 10.63
N GLU A 83 5.17 -15.54 11.91
CA GLU A 83 3.94 -15.66 12.68
C GLU A 83 3.25 -14.30 12.87
N VAL A 84 4.03 -13.27 13.21
CA VAL A 84 3.55 -11.89 13.33
C VAL A 84 2.95 -11.41 12.00
N MET A 85 3.61 -11.66 10.86
CA MET A 85 3.09 -11.34 9.53
C MET A 85 1.78 -12.07 9.22
N LYS A 86 1.68 -13.37 9.55
CA LYS A 86 0.48 -14.18 9.32
C LYS A 86 -0.71 -13.66 10.12
N THR A 87 -0.52 -13.41 11.41
CA THR A 87 -1.57 -12.87 12.27
C THR A 87 -2.00 -11.47 11.82
N PHE A 88 -1.05 -10.60 11.48
CA PHE A 88 -1.35 -9.29 10.93
C PHE A 88 -2.20 -9.38 9.66
N SER A 89 -1.82 -10.24 8.70
CA SER A 89 -2.54 -10.43 7.44
C SER A 89 -4.00 -10.83 7.68
N ALA A 90 -4.24 -11.82 8.55
CA ALA A 90 -5.59 -12.27 8.86
C ALA A 90 -6.45 -11.14 9.48
N GLN A 91 -5.93 -10.44 10.48
CA GLN A 91 -6.64 -9.34 11.14
C GLN A 91 -6.88 -8.16 10.20
N PHE A 92 -5.91 -7.85 9.35
CA PHE A 92 -6.01 -6.77 8.38
C PHE A 92 -7.08 -7.09 7.31
N THR A 93 -7.14 -8.34 6.82
CA THR A 93 -8.20 -8.77 5.89
C THR A 93 -9.60 -8.65 6.51
N GLU A 94 -9.76 -9.02 7.77
CA GLU A 94 -11.05 -8.85 8.46
C GLU A 94 -11.48 -7.37 8.54
N LEU A 95 -10.55 -6.48 8.89
CA LEU A 95 -10.82 -5.03 8.94
C LEU A 95 -11.13 -4.46 7.55
N GLN A 96 -10.45 -4.93 6.50
CA GLN A 96 -10.74 -4.55 5.12
C GLN A 96 -12.17 -4.94 4.70
N TRP A 97 -12.64 -6.12 5.09
CA TRP A 97 -14.03 -6.52 4.82
C TRP A 97 -15.05 -5.65 5.57
N LYS A 98 -14.79 -5.35 6.85
CA LYS A 98 -15.64 -4.43 7.62
C LYS A 98 -15.66 -3.04 6.99
N GLN A 99 -14.50 -2.51 6.59
CA GLN A 99 -14.40 -1.21 5.94
C GLN A 99 -15.22 -1.17 4.64
N SER A 100 -15.09 -2.20 3.79
CA SER A 100 -15.87 -2.30 2.54
C SER A 100 -17.37 -2.32 2.78
N ALA A 101 -17.85 -3.09 3.78
CA ALA A 101 -19.27 -3.15 4.11
C ALA A 101 -19.81 -1.79 4.60
N GLU A 102 -19.09 -1.11 5.49
CA GLU A 102 -19.51 0.22 5.96
C GLU A 102 -19.39 1.30 4.86
N GLN A 103 -18.47 1.12 3.89
CA GLN A 103 -18.34 2.01 2.75
C GLN A 103 -19.51 1.89 1.76
N GLU A 104 -20.05 0.68 1.58
CA GLU A 104 -21.25 0.43 0.79
C GLU A 104 -22.47 1.12 1.41
N ILE A 105 -22.66 0.99 2.73
CA ILE A 105 -23.73 1.70 3.45
C ILE A 105 -23.59 3.22 3.30
N MET A 106 -22.36 3.77 3.43
CA MET A 106 -22.12 5.19 3.18
C MET A 106 -22.51 5.59 1.74
N SER A 107 -22.19 4.76 0.74
CA SER A 107 -22.57 5.00 -0.65
C SER A 107 -24.09 5.06 -0.82
N GLU A 108 -24.84 4.17 -0.17
CA GLU A 108 -26.30 4.16 -0.20
C GLU A 108 -26.91 5.40 0.46
N LEU A 109 -26.38 5.84 1.62
CA LEU A 109 -26.83 7.06 2.29
C LEU A 109 -26.64 8.30 1.40
N LEU A 110 -25.53 8.39 0.67
CA LEU A 110 -25.20 9.53 -0.17
C LEU A 110 -25.91 9.52 -1.54
N LYS A 111 -26.51 8.40 -1.96
CA LYS A 111 -27.31 8.29 -3.21
C LYS A 111 -28.72 8.84 -3.07
N GLN A 112 -29.18 9.13 -1.86
CA GLN A 112 -30.52 9.67 -1.62
C GLN A 112 -30.66 11.06 -2.25
N GLU A 113 -31.85 11.38 -2.79
CA GLU A 113 -32.14 12.69 -3.37
C GLU A 113 -31.92 13.84 -2.37
N GLN A 114 -32.27 13.60 -1.10
CA GLN A 114 -31.89 14.43 0.03
C GLN A 114 -31.08 13.60 1.01
N VAL A 115 -29.82 13.96 1.22
CA VAL A 115 -28.90 13.26 2.13
C VAL A 115 -29.27 13.55 3.58
N ASP A 116 -29.46 12.50 4.38
CA ASP A 116 -29.59 12.59 5.83
C ASP A 116 -28.20 12.78 6.47
N GLU A 117 -27.85 14.04 6.73
CA GLU A 117 -26.56 14.42 7.30
C GLU A 117 -26.25 13.68 8.61
N THR A 118 -27.26 13.49 9.48
CA THR A 118 -27.06 12.84 10.78
C THR A 118 -26.68 11.37 10.60
N LYS A 119 -27.38 10.65 9.71
CA LYS A 119 -27.04 9.25 9.40
C LYS A 119 -25.69 9.14 8.69
N SER A 120 -25.38 10.05 7.77
CA SER A 120 -24.10 10.06 7.07
C SER A 120 -22.92 10.28 8.02
N LEU A 121 -23.02 11.24 8.95
CA LEU A 121 -21.96 11.48 9.93
C LEU A 121 -21.79 10.31 10.91
N ALA A 122 -22.89 9.70 11.36
CA ALA A 122 -22.82 8.48 12.17
C ALA A 122 -22.15 7.31 11.42
N GLN A 123 -22.37 7.22 10.10
CA GLN A 123 -21.71 6.21 9.26
C GLN A 123 -20.22 6.52 9.05
N LEU A 124 -19.86 7.80 8.93
CA LEU A 124 -18.47 8.24 8.88
C LEU A 124 -17.72 7.86 10.17
N ASP A 125 -18.35 8.03 11.33
CA ASP A 125 -17.74 7.67 12.62
C ASP A 125 -17.37 6.18 12.69
N LYS A 126 -18.21 5.28 12.13
CA LYS A 126 -17.88 3.85 12.02
C LYS A 126 -16.67 3.60 11.12
N LEU A 127 -16.63 4.25 9.96
CA LEU A 127 -15.48 4.15 9.04
C LEU A 127 -14.20 4.65 9.70
N MET A 128 -14.27 5.76 10.45
CA MET A 128 -13.15 6.28 11.23
C MET A 128 -12.72 5.33 12.35
N ALA A 129 -13.66 4.65 13.01
CA ALA A 129 -13.34 3.64 14.02
C ALA A 129 -12.54 2.47 13.41
N ILE A 130 -12.96 1.94 12.25
CA ILE A 130 -12.24 0.89 11.54
C ILE A 130 -10.85 1.36 11.10
N GLU A 131 -10.75 2.58 10.59
CA GLU A 131 -9.48 3.19 10.19
C GLU A 131 -8.52 3.33 11.38
N ASN A 132 -9.03 3.71 12.55
CA ASN A 132 -8.23 3.74 13.78
C ASN A 132 -7.75 2.34 14.20
N GLU A 133 -8.58 1.31 14.07
CA GLU A 133 -8.19 -0.08 14.32
C GLU A 133 -7.09 -0.55 13.37
N ILE A 134 -7.21 -0.24 12.07
CA ILE A 134 -6.19 -0.55 11.06
C ILE A 134 -4.85 0.10 11.43
N LYS A 135 -4.84 1.38 11.79
CA LYS A 135 -3.61 2.10 12.19
C LYS A 135 -3.00 1.49 13.44
N ARG A 136 -3.83 1.19 14.45
CA ARG A 136 -3.39 0.52 15.69
C ARG A 136 -2.77 -0.84 15.39
N LEU A 137 -3.42 -1.65 14.56
CA LEU A 137 -2.96 -2.98 14.17
C LEU A 137 -1.59 -2.89 13.47
N ASN A 138 -1.45 -2.00 12.50
CA ASN A 138 -0.21 -1.84 11.74
C ASN A 138 0.93 -1.28 12.61
N LEU A 139 0.69 -0.27 13.45
CA LEU A 139 1.70 0.22 14.40
C LEU A 139 2.11 -0.87 15.40
N GLY A 140 1.13 -1.59 15.97
CA GLY A 140 1.38 -2.69 16.89
C GLY A 140 2.21 -3.81 16.25
N ASN A 141 1.93 -4.14 14.99
CA ASN A 141 2.71 -5.09 14.21
C ASN A 141 4.17 -4.67 14.05
N LEU A 142 4.41 -3.42 13.66
CA LEU A 142 5.76 -2.87 13.51
C LEU A 142 6.55 -2.85 14.83
N ILE A 143 5.88 -2.54 15.94
CA ILE A 143 6.50 -2.58 17.28
C ILE A 143 6.89 -4.02 17.65
N LYS A 144 6.01 -5.01 17.41
CA LYS A 144 6.32 -6.43 17.65
C LYS A 144 7.56 -6.86 16.88
N ILE A 145 7.62 -6.55 15.58
CA ILE A 145 8.78 -6.87 14.73
C ILE A 145 10.06 -6.20 15.27
N ARG A 146 10.02 -4.92 15.60
CA ARG A 146 11.17 -4.21 16.18
C ARG A 146 11.65 -4.87 17.47
N ASN A 147 10.74 -5.34 18.33
CA ASN A 147 11.10 -5.97 19.60
C ASN A 147 11.74 -7.35 19.45
N LEU A 148 11.53 -8.03 18.32
CA LEU A 148 12.22 -9.29 18.01
C LEU A 148 13.69 -9.09 17.62
N LEU A 149 14.10 -7.86 17.27
CA LEU A 149 15.47 -7.54 16.83
C LEU A 149 16.34 -7.08 18.00
N THR A 150 17.62 -7.49 17.97
CA THR A 150 18.64 -6.99 18.90
C THR A 150 19.00 -5.53 18.64
N ALA A 151 19.67 -4.88 19.59
CA ALA A 151 20.16 -3.51 19.40
C ALA A 151 21.09 -3.39 18.17
N GLU A 152 21.99 -4.36 17.99
CA GLU A 152 22.90 -4.41 16.85
C GLU A 152 22.16 -4.58 15.52
N GLN A 153 21.17 -5.48 15.47
CA GLN A 153 20.33 -5.69 14.28
C GLN A 153 19.54 -4.42 13.92
N LYS A 154 19.02 -3.69 14.90
CA LYS A 154 18.32 -2.40 14.70
C LYS A 154 19.26 -1.35 14.10
N THR A 155 20.48 -1.21 14.64
CA THR A 155 21.50 -0.30 14.10
C THR A 155 21.87 -0.68 12.67
N LYS A 156 22.03 -1.98 12.39
CA LYS A 156 22.32 -2.49 11.05
C LYS A 156 21.18 -2.21 10.06
N MET A 157 19.92 -2.31 10.49
CA MET A 157 18.78 -1.93 9.65
C MET A 157 18.79 -0.45 9.28
N LYS A 158 19.13 0.43 10.23
CA LYS A 158 19.24 1.88 9.96
C LYS A 158 20.34 2.17 8.94
N SER A 159 21.51 1.54 9.07
CA SER A 159 22.62 1.74 8.12
C SER A 159 22.31 1.19 6.72
N LEU A 160 21.66 0.02 6.62
CA LEU A 160 21.21 -0.55 5.35
C LEU A 160 20.23 0.39 4.62
N ARG A 161 19.29 0.99 5.34
CA ARG A 161 18.37 1.99 4.81
C ARG A 161 19.09 3.23 4.29
N GLN A 162 20.05 3.76 5.06
CA GLN A 162 20.85 4.92 4.66
C GLN A 162 21.68 4.63 3.40
N SER A 163 22.34 3.47 3.34
CA SER A 163 23.11 3.05 2.17
C SER A 163 22.24 2.95 0.91
N MET A 164 21.04 2.37 1.04
CA MET A 164 20.09 2.29 -0.08
C MET A 164 19.66 3.69 -0.56
N MET A 165 19.36 4.60 0.36
CA MET A 165 18.99 5.98 0.02
C MET A 165 20.11 6.71 -0.71
N MET A 166 21.36 6.57 -0.24
CA MET A 166 22.53 7.17 -0.88
C MET A 166 22.74 6.65 -2.30
N LYS A 167 22.65 5.34 -2.51
CA LYS A 167 22.76 4.73 -3.85
C LYS A 167 21.69 5.22 -4.82
N MET A 168 20.45 5.39 -4.33
CA MET A 168 19.37 5.91 -5.14
C MET A 168 19.60 7.38 -5.53
N MET A 169 20.12 8.20 -4.59
CA MET A 169 20.46 9.60 -4.84
C MET A 169 21.62 9.75 -5.84
N GLU A 170 22.63 8.89 -5.75
CA GLU A 170 23.75 8.83 -6.69
C GLU A 170 23.27 8.49 -8.10
N GLY A 171 22.47 7.42 -8.25
CA GLY A 171 21.89 7.09 -9.56
C GLY A 171 20.96 8.17 -10.12
N ALA A 172 20.25 8.91 -9.27
CA ALA A 172 19.45 10.07 -9.70
C ALA A 172 20.32 11.24 -10.17
N ARG A 173 21.46 11.47 -9.51
CA ARG A 173 22.44 12.50 -9.90
C ARG A 173 23.09 12.16 -11.24
N GLU A 174 23.46 10.90 -11.46
CA GLU A 174 24.01 10.43 -12.74
C GLU A 174 23.02 10.63 -13.88
N ARG A 175 21.74 10.29 -13.68
CA ARG A 175 20.67 10.55 -14.67
C ARG A 175 20.46 12.02 -14.97
N ARG A 176 20.66 12.91 -13.99
CA ARG A 176 20.54 14.37 -14.15
C ARG A 176 21.80 15.01 -14.75
N GLY A 177 22.94 14.34 -14.69
CA GLY A 177 24.23 14.79 -15.24
C GLY A 177 24.39 14.60 -16.75
N GLY A 178 23.47 13.88 -17.41
CA GLY A 178 23.43 13.74 -18.87
C GLY A 178 22.52 14.79 -19.52
N ALA A 179 23.12 15.85 -20.07
CA ALA A 179 22.52 16.88 -20.94
C ALA A 179 21.33 17.69 -20.37
N ASN A 180 21.62 18.88 -19.81
CA ASN A 180 20.64 19.97 -19.86
C ASN A 180 20.52 20.42 -21.33
N PRO A 181 19.33 20.46 -21.94
CA PRO A 181 19.16 21.16 -23.21
C PRO A 181 19.51 22.66 -23.01
N PRO A 182 20.16 23.31 -23.99
CA PRO A 182 20.50 24.72 -23.86
C PRO A 182 19.24 25.55 -23.60
N PRO A 183 19.32 26.60 -22.76
CA PRO A 183 18.18 27.45 -22.47
C PRO A 183 17.63 28.04 -23.78
N PRO A 184 16.31 28.18 -23.93
CA PRO A 184 15.72 28.77 -25.13
C PRO A 184 16.29 30.18 -25.34
N PRO A 185 16.53 30.59 -26.60
CA PRO A 185 17.03 31.93 -26.89
C PRO A 185 16.05 32.95 -26.32
N LYS A 186 16.60 33.99 -25.66
CA LYS A 186 15.80 35.09 -25.11
C LYS A 186 14.96 35.70 -26.24
N PRO A 187 13.68 36.05 -25.98
CA PRO A 187 12.91 36.83 -26.95
C PRO A 187 13.71 38.07 -27.35
N GLN A 188 13.86 38.28 -28.65
CA GLN A 188 14.38 39.55 -29.15
C GLN A 188 13.27 40.57 -28.95
N ASP A 189 13.55 41.60 -28.15
CA ASP A 189 12.65 42.74 -28.01
C ASP A 189 12.67 43.51 -29.34
N GLU A 190 11.60 43.38 -30.14
CA GLU A 190 11.22 44.29 -31.22
C GLU A 190 9.71 44.60 -31.15
#